data_AF-V4NVU8-F1
#
_entry.id   AF-V4NVU8-F1
#
_cell.length_a   1.000
_cell.length_b   1.000
_cell.length_c   1.000
_cell.angle_alpha   90.00
_cell.angle_beta   90.00
_cell.angle_gamma   90.00
#
_symmetry.space_group_name_H-M   'P 1'
#
loop_
_entity.id
_entity.type
_entity.pdbx_description
1 polymer ?
#
loop_
_entity_poly.entity_id
_entity_poly.type
_entity_poly.pdbx_seq_one_letter_code
_entity_poly.pdbx_strand_id
1 'polypeptide(L)'
;MTAPTGYRPNVGVVVFNRDGQVWIGHRFGMAGDYAWQFPQGGIDEGEDLEEAARRELYEETGIKTIDLIGRTKDWVIYDFPADVLAQGKIGKNFKGQKQIWFAFRFTGEDSEVDLNAHHEQEFSRWEWCDMACVIDRVVHFKRDSYRQVIKEFEGLV
;
A
#
# COMPACT_ATOMS: atom_id res chain seq x y z
N MET A 1 7.49 -8.00 -17.50
CA MET A 1 6.57 -7.90 -18.68
C MET A 1 6.06 -6.46 -18.81
N THR A 2 5.68 -5.98 -20.00
CA THR A 2 5.10 -4.62 -20.16
C THR A 2 3.75 -4.54 -19.45
N ALA A 3 3.60 -3.59 -18.52
CA ALA A 3 2.36 -3.45 -17.77
C ALA A 3 1.20 -3.06 -18.70
N PRO A 4 0.00 -3.64 -18.53
CA PRO A 4 -1.14 -3.33 -19.38
C PRO A 4 -1.54 -1.86 -19.29
N THR A 5 -2.04 -1.33 -20.41
CA THR A 5 -2.55 0.04 -20.52
C THR A 5 -3.92 0.17 -19.86
N GLY A 6 -4.30 1.41 -19.49
CA GLY A 6 -5.57 1.71 -18.81
C GLY A 6 -5.59 1.47 -17.30
N TYR A 7 -4.45 1.13 -16.68
CA TYR A 7 -4.29 1.03 -15.23
C TYR A 7 -3.46 2.19 -14.68
N ARG A 8 -3.88 2.75 -13.54
CA ARG A 8 -3.12 3.82 -12.86
C ARG A 8 -1.82 3.23 -12.29
N PRO A 9 -0.63 3.76 -12.65
CA PRO A 9 0.63 3.34 -12.03
C PRO A 9 0.66 3.79 -10.57
N ASN A 10 0.95 2.85 -9.67
CA ASN A 10 1.11 3.10 -8.24
C ASN A 10 2.27 2.24 -7.68
N VAL A 11 2.70 2.60 -6.49
CA VAL A 11 3.50 1.76 -5.60
C VAL A 11 2.67 1.35 -4.41
N GLY A 12 3.01 0.22 -3.79
CA GLY A 12 2.48 -0.18 -2.49
C GLY A 12 3.61 -0.56 -1.55
N VAL A 13 3.40 -0.39 -0.26
CA VAL A 13 4.46 -0.55 0.73
C VAL A 13 4.05 -1.50 1.84
N VAL A 14 4.83 -2.54 2.06
CA VAL A 14 4.70 -3.43 3.22
C VAL A 14 5.84 -3.13 4.17
N VAL A 15 5.53 -2.69 5.38
CA VAL A 15 6.52 -2.41 6.41
C VAL A 15 6.45 -3.49 7.48
N PHE A 16 7.58 -4.14 7.74
CA PHE A 16 7.72 -5.16 8.77
C PHE A 16 8.43 -4.60 10.01
N ASN A 17 7.88 -4.83 11.20
CA ASN A 17 8.59 -4.55 12.45
C ASN A 17 9.57 -5.68 12.82
N ARG A 18 10.24 -5.54 13.97
CA ARG A 18 11.23 -6.53 14.46
C ARG A 18 10.61 -7.86 14.87
N ASP A 19 9.31 -7.87 15.18
CA ASP A 19 8.56 -9.07 15.57
C ASP A 19 7.95 -9.81 14.35
N GLY A 20 8.23 -9.34 13.13
CA GLY A 20 7.71 -9.94 11.89
C GLY A 20 6.25 -9.55 11.59
N GLN A 21 5.68 -8.61 12.34
CA GLN A 21 4.35 -8.06 12.09
C GLN A 21 4.43 -6.98 11.01
N VAL A 22 3.29 -6.71 10.37
CA VAL A 22 3.17 -5.68 9.33
C VAL A 22 2.33 -4.50 9.77
N TRP A 23 2.72 -3.33 9.28
CA TRP A 23 1.97 -2.09 9.48
C TRP A 23 0.71 -2.10 8.62
N ILE A 24 -0.45 -1.79 9.21
CA ILE A 24 -1.68 -1.50 8.47
C ILE A 24 -2.34 -0.22 8.98
N GLY A 25 -2.95 0.52 8.06
CA GLY A 25 -3.65 1.76 8.35
C GLY A 25 -5.14 1.64 8.06
N HIS A 26 -5.97 2.15 8.96
CA HIS A 26 -7.40 2.30 8.73
C HIS A 26 -7.66 3.62 7.99
N ARG A 27 -8.31 3.54 6.83
CA ARG A 27 -8.51 4.69 5.94
C ARG A 27 -9.31 5.80 6.62
N PHE A 28 -8.84 7.03 6.45
CA PHE A 28 -9.51 8.23 6.94
C PHE A 28 -10.85 8.43 6.21
N GLY A 29 -11.88 8.87 6.94
CA GLY A 29 -13.21 9.12 6.37
C GLY A 29 -14.00 7.88 5.94
N MET A 30 -13.47 6.66 6.11
CA MET A 30 -14.19 5.42 5.88
C MET A 30 -14.66 4.79 7.20
N ALA A 31 -15.81 4.13 7.17
CA ALA A 31 -16.32 3.34 8.29
C ALA A 31 -16.38 1.85 7.93
N GLY A 32 -16.31 1.00 8.96
CA GLY A 32 -16.43 -0.45 8.83
C GLY A 32 -15.11 -1.20 8.96
N ASP A 33 -15.22 -2.50 9.23
CA ASP A 33 -14.07 -3.34 9.60
C ASP A 33 -13.15 -3.68 8.43
N TYR A 34 -13.55 -3.37 7.19
CA TYR A 34 -12.83 -3.69 5.96
C TYR A 34 -12.08 -2.49 5.35
N ALA A 35 -11.90 -1.42 6.14
CA ALA A 35 -11.27 -0.18 5.70
C ALA A 35 -9.76 -0.13 5.99
N TRP A 36 -9.12 -1.28 6.22
CA TRP A 36 -7.68 -1.34 6.44
C TRP A 36 -6.91 -1.57 5.14
N GLN A 37 -5.74 -0.97 5.02
CA GLN A 37 -4.82 -1.19 3.89
C GLN A 37 -3.37 -0.91 4.29
N PHE A 38 -2.46 -1.37 3.45
CA PHE A 38 -1.09 -0.91 3.39
C PHE A 38 -0.98 0.49 2.76
N PRO A 39 0.09 1.25 3.04
CA PRO A 39 0.39 2.50 2.35
C PRO A 39 0.56 2.30 0.84
N GLN A 40 0.05 3.22 0.04
CA GLN A 40 0.12 3.13 -1.41
C GLN A 40 -0.28 4.42 -2.14
N GLY A 41 0.52 4.85 -3.10
CA GLY A 41 0.13 5.97 -3.94
C GLY A 41 0.77 6.01 -5.32
N GLY A 42 0.65 7.17 -5.95
CA GLY A 42 0.94 7.36 -7.36
C GLY A 42 2.44 7.34 -7.65
N ILE A 43 2.79 7.01 -8.89
CA ILE A 43 4.15 7.21 -9.41
C ILE A 43 4.11 8.45 -10.29
N ASP A 44 4.97 9.42 -10.00
CA ASP A 44 5.10 10.64 -10.80
C ASP A 44 5.89 10.39 -12.10
N GLU A 45 5.76 11.29 -13.07
CA GLU A 45 6.43 11.14 -14.36
C GLU A 45 7.96 11.18 -14.21
N GLY A 46 8.62 10.06 -14.54
CA GLY A 46 10.07 9.92 -14.45
C GLY A 46 10.59 9.61 -13.04
N GLU A 47 9.71 9.45 -12.05
CA GLU A 47 10.07 9.10 -10.68
C GLU A 47 10.57 7.65 -10.58
N ASP A 48 11.64 7.43 -9.79
CA ASP A 48 12.08 6.09 -9.45
C ASP A 48 11.05 5.37 -8.57
N LEU A 49 10.90 4.05 -8.76
CA LEU A 49 9.88 3.28 -8.06
C LEU A 49 10.13 3.19 -6.55
N GLU A 50 11.39 3.08 -6.12
CA GLU A 50 11.71 3.05 -4.70
C GLU A 50 11.56 4.44 -4.07
N GLU A 51 11.96 5.49 -4.79
CA GLU A 51 11.74 6.88 -4.37
C GLU A 51 10.24 7.16 -4.15
N ALA A 52 9.39 6.77 -5.12
CA ALA A 52 7.94 6.87 -4.99
C ALA A 52 7.44 6.11 -3.74
N ALA A 53 7.91 4.87 -3.53
CA ALA A 53 7.47 4.06 -2.39
C ALA A 53 7.86 4.70 -1.04
N ARG A 54 9.05 5.27 -0.94
CA ARG A 54 9.52 5.97 0.27
C ARG A 54 8.76 7.28 0.50
N ARG A 55 8.50 8.04 -0.57
CA ARG A 55 7.71 9.28 -0.53
C ARG A 55 6.29 9.00 -0.03
N GLU A 56 5.59 8.06 -0.66
CA GLU A 56 4.22 7.69 -0.29
C GLU A 56 4.15 7.15 1.14
N LEU A 57 5.10 6.31 1.56
CA LEU A 57 5.17 5.85 2.95
C LEU A 57 5.31 7.02 3.92
N TYR A 58 6.21 7.95 3.64
CA TYR A 58 6.45 9.12 4.50
C TYR A 58 5.23 10.05 4.53
N GLU A 59 4.62 10.36 3.39
CA GLU A 59 3.46 11.25 3.30
C GLU A 59 2.26 10.69 4.08
N GLU A 60 2.00 9.38 3.97
CA GLU A 60 0.82 8.76 4.57
C GLU A 60 1.03 8.36 6.05
N THR A 61 2.27 8.14 6.49
CA THR A 61 2.55 7.54 7.81
C THR A 61 3.61 8.25 8.65
N GLY A 62 4.40 9.16 8.07
CA GLY A 62 5.56 9.78 8.71
C GLY A 62 6.82 8.89 8.81
N ILE A 63 6.71 7.60 8.47
CA ILE A 63 7.82 6.64 8.58
C ILE A 63 8.91 6.96 7.55
N LYS A 64 10.17 7.06 8.02
CA LYS A 64 11.39 7.26 7.21
C LYS A 64 12.53 6.29 7.58
N THR A 65 12.57 5.78 8.80
CA THR A 65 13.64 4.91 9.30
C THR A 65 13.36 3.46 8.90
N ILE A 66 13.71 3.15 7.65
CA ILE A 66 13.43 1.89 6.98
C ILE A 66 14.58 1.38 6.10
N ASP A 67 14.80 0.07 6.14
CA ASP A 67 15.74 -0.65 5.27
C ASP A 67 15.01 -1.46 4.21
N LEU A 68 15.47 -1.43 2.96
CA LEU A 68 14.88 -2.20 1.87
C LEU A 68 15.11 -3.70 2.08
N ILE A 69 14.03 -4.47 2.04
CA ILE A 69 14.07 -5.94 2.00
C ILE A 69 14.01 -6.41 0.55
N GLY A 70 13.08 -5.86 -0.24
CA GLY A 70 12.90 -6.24 -1.63
C GLY A 70 11.66 -5.62 -2.27
N ARG A 71 11.34 -6.05 -3.48
CA ARG A 71 10.15 -5.62 -4.22
C ARG A 71 9.58 -6.73 -5.09
N THR A 72 8.32 -6.61 -5.49
CA THR A 72 7.71 -7.55 -6.45
C THR A 72 8.44 -7.49 -7.80
N LYS A 73 8.58 -8.65 -8.43
CA LYS A 73 9.26 -8.77 -9.74
C LYS A 73 8.47 -8.14 -10.87
N ASP A 74 7.16 -8.41 -10.87
CA ASP A 74 6.20 -7.90 -11.84
C ASP A 74 5.11 -7.07 -11.14
N TRP A 75 4.29 -6.42 -11.97
CA TRP A 75 3.16 -5.61 -11.53
C TRP A 75 2.06 -6.50 -10.92
N VAL A 76 1.55 -6.08 -9.76
CA VAL A 76 0.31 -6.59 -9.15
C VAL A 76 -0.84 -5.73 -9.66
N ILE A 77 -1.86 -6.35 -10.24
CA ILE A 77 -2.90 -5.64 -10.99
C ILE A 77 -4.26 -6.03 -10.45
N TYR A 78 -5.14 -5.04 -10.26
CA TYR A 78 -6.53 -5.28 -9.92
C TYR A 78 -7.44 -4.27 -10.62
N ASP A 79 -8.66 -4.68 -10.92
CA ASP A 79 -9.70 -3.83 -11.50
C ASP A 79 -10.52 -3.13 -10.40
N PHE A 80 -10.99 -1.92 -10.68
CA PHE A 80 -11.95 -1.26 -9.81
C PHE A 80 -13.34 -1.91 -9.98
N PRO A 81 -14.09 -2.10 -8.88
CA PRO A 81 -15.46 -2.56 -8.98
C PRO A 81 -16.36 -1.48 -9.60
N ALA A 82 -17.52 -1.89 -10.12
CA ALA A 82 -18.41 -1.04 -10.92
C ALA A 82 -18.89 0.21 -10.16
N ASP A 83 -19.08 0.11 -8.85
CA ASP A 83 -19.44 1.22 -7.96
C ASP A 83 -18.33 2.26 -7.83
N VAL A 84 -17.06 1.83 -7.73
CA VAL A 84 -15.89 2.73 -7.76
C VAL A 84 -15.75 3.41 -9.12
N LEU A 85 -16.00 2.67 -10.21
CA LEU A 85 -15.99 3.24 -11.57
C LEU A 85 -17.08 4.32 -11.73
N ALA A 86 -18.27 4.09 -11.18
CA ALA A 86 -19.39 5.03 -11.25
C ALA A 86 -19.16 6.34 -10.49
N GLN A 87 -18.33 6.34 -9.43
CA GLN A 87 -18.01 7.53 -8.64
C GLN A 87 -17.08 8.54 -9.36
N GLY A 88 -16.47 8.15 -10.47
CA GLY A 88 -15.99 9.06 -11.50
C GLY A 88 -14.77 9.94 -11.20
N LYS A 89 -14.16 9.89 -10.00
CA LYS A 89 -12.91 10.63 -9.70
C LYS A 89 -11.67 9.96 -10.31
N ILE A 90 -11.52 8.64 -10.12
CA ILE A 90 -10.40 7.86 -10.65
C ILE A 90 -10.86 6.90 -11.75
N GLY A 91 -12.07 6.33 -11.60
CA GLY A 91 -12.65 5.36 -12.53
C GLY A 91 -12.97 5.87 -13.95
N LYS A 92 -12.94 7.18 -14.19
CA LYS A 92 -13.12 7.75 -15.54
C LYS A 92 -11.91 7.53 -16.45
N ASN A 93 -10.71 7.51 -15.87
CA ASN A 93 -9.46 7.47 -16.63
C ASN A 93 -8.79 6.09 -16.57
N PHE A 94 -9.10 5.30 -15.55
CA PHE A 94 -8.45 4.02 -15.29
C PHE A 94 -9.45 2.94 -14.90
N LYS A 95 -9.27 1.74 -15.44
CA LYS A 95 -10.06 0.55 -15.08
C LYS A 95 -9.62 -0.09 -13.76
N GLY A 96 -8.47 0.29 -13.23
CA GLY A 96 -7.88 -0.30 -12.04
C GLY A 96 -6.51 0.30 -11.70
N GLN A 97 -5.77 -0.37 -10.83
CA GLN A 97 -4.38 -0.03 -10.54
C GLN A 97 -3.43 -1.14 -10.99
N LYS A 98 -2.22 -0.72 -11.35
CA LYS A 98 -1.05 -1.58 -11.48
C LYS A 98 -0.03 -1.11 -10.44
N GLN A 99 0.45 -2.01 -9.61
CA GLN A 99 1.31 -1.71 -8.48
C GLN A 99 2.62 -2.49 -8.53
N ILE A 100 3.74 -1.82 -8.28
CA ILE A 100 4.95 -2.48 -7.80
C ILE A 100 4.96 -2.33 -6.28
N TRP A 101 5.15 -3.44 -5.57
CA TRP A 101 5.16 -3.43 -4.11
C TRP A 101 6.59 -3.50 -3.58
N PHE A 102 6.86 -2.74 -2.53
CA PHE A 102 8.12 -2.77 -1.80
C PHE A 102 7.91 -3.32 -0.39
N ALA A 103 8.86 -4.12 0.07
CA ALA A 103 8.95 -4.58 1.44
C ALA A 103 10.11 -3.84 2.13
N PHE A 104 9.82 -3.24 3.28
CA PHE A 104 10.80 -2.58 4.12
C PHE A 104 10.80 -3.15 5.53
N ARG A 105 11.97 -3.14 6.17
CA ARG A 105 12.13 -3.39 7.60
C ARG A 105 12.11 -2.05 8.32
N PHE A 106 11.20 -1.89 9.28
CA PHE A 106 11.18 -0.75 10.17
C PHE A 106 12.30 -0.87 11.20
N THR A 107 13.17 0.13 11.24
CA THR A 107 14.29 0.19 12.18
C THR A 107 14.19 1.34 13.18
N GLY A 108 13.13 2.15 13.08
CA GLY A 108 12.80 3.23 14.00
C GLY A 108 12.01 2.78 15.23
N GLU A 109 11.27 3.74 15.80
CA GLU A 109 10.44 3.59 17.00
C GLU A 109 9.00 4.01 16.66
N ASP A 110 7.99 3.40 17.27
CA ASP A 110 6.56 3.66 16.96
C ASP A 110 6.17 5.15 17.08
N SER A 111 6.90 5.94 17.88
CA SER A 111 6.73 7.39 18.00
C SER A 111 7.07 8.19 16.73
N GLU A 112 7.70 7.55 15.75
CA GLU A 112 7.97 8.12 14.42
C GLU A 112 6.71 8.18 13.54
N VAL A 113 5.72 7.34 13.81
CA VAL A 113 4.49 7.29 13.02
C VAL A 113 3.66 8.56 13.31
N ASP A 114 3.51 9.40 12.28
CA ASP A 114 2.68 10.60 12.31
C ASP A 114 1.74 10.60 11.09
N LEU A 115 0.47 10.27 11.34
CA LEU A 115 -0.58 10.25 10.30
C LEU A 115 -0.98 11.66 9.83
N ASN A 116 -0.36 12.72 10.37
CA ASN A 116 -0.55 14.11 9.97
C ASN A 116 0.75 14.72 9.40
N ALA A 117 1.73 13.89 9.05
CA ALA A 117 3.01 14.35 8.50
C ALA A 117 2.86 15.13 7.18
N HIS A 118 1.75 14.93 6.47
CA HIS A 118 1.41 15.61 5.22
C HIS A 118 0.01 16.22 5.25
N HIS A 119 -0.30 17.12 4.30
CA HIS A 119 -1.55 17.89 4.31
C HIS A 119 -2.79 17.03 4.00
N GLU A 120 -2.60 15.91 3.31
CA GLU A 120 -3.64 14.94 2.98
C GLU A 120 -3.52 13.70 3.88
N GLN A 121 -4.44 13.59 4.83
CA GLN A 121 -4.50 12.45 5.75
C GLN A 121 -5.17 11.24 5.09
N GLU A 122 -4.39 10.18 4.78
CA GLU A 122 -4.92 8.92 4.23
C GLU A 122 -5.45 7.98 5.33
N PHE A 123 -4.86 8.02 6.53
CA PHE A 123 -5.17 7.09 7.62
C PHE A 123 -5.61 7.79 8.91
N SER A 124 -6.60 7.22 9.61
CA SER A 124 -7.10 7.73 10.89
C SER A 124 -6.49 7.03 12.11
N ARG A 125 -6.02 5.81 11.94
CA ARG A 125 -5.32 5.00 12.95
C ARG A 125 -4.52 3.90 12.26
N TRP A 126 -3.60 3.29 13.00
CA TRP A 126 -2.74 2.23 12.51
C TRP A 126 -2.55 1.15 13.59
N GLU A 127 -2.09 -0.02 13.17
CA GLU A 127 -1.62 -1.07 14.07
C GLU A 127 -0.54 -1.95 13.42
N TRP A 128 0.25 -2.60 14.25
CA TRP A 128 1.01 -3.79 13.86
C TRP A 128 0.10 -5.02 13.95
N CYS A 129 0.05 -5.83 12.90
CA CYS A 129 -0.65 -7.11 12.91
C CYS A 129 0.10 -8.19 12.15
N ASP A 130 -0.24 -9.45 12.41
CA ASP A 130 0.33 -10.55 11.63
C ASP A 130 -0.14 -10.46 10.18
N MET A 131 0.76 -10.77 9.24
CA MET A 131 0.48 -10.72 7.80
C MET A 131 -0.81 -11.47 7.42
N ALA A 132 -1.06 -12.62 8.06
CA ALA A 132 -2.24 -13.44 7.82
C ALA A 132 -3.56 -12.69 8.13
N CYS A 133 -3.55 -11.73 9.06
CA CYS A 133 -4.73 -10.98 9.47
C CYS A 133 -5.16 -9.91 8.44
N VAL A 134 -4.23 -9.44 7.59
CA VAL A 134 -4.48 -8.32 6.67
C VAL A 134 -5.57 -8.65 5.65
N ILE A 135 -5.61 -9.88 5.13
CA ILE A 135 -6.57 -10.31 4.10
C ILE A 135 -8.02 -10.20 4.57
N ASP A 136 -8.27 -10.43 5.86
CA ASP A 136 -9.62 -10.38 6.41
C ASP A 136 -10.10 -8.94 6.67
N ARG A 137 -9.16 -7.98 6.75
CA ARG A 137 -9.42 -6.56 7.06
C ARG A 137 -9.37 -5.64 5.86
N VAL A 138 -8.83 -6.08 4.73
CA VAL A 138 -8.82 -5.30 3.49
C VAL A 138 -10.15 -5.45 2.74
N VAL A 139 -10.52 -4.38 2.04
CA VAL A 139 -11.68 -4.36 1.15
C VAL A 139 -11.64 -5.54 0.16
N HIS A 140 -12.79 -6.17 -0.05
CA HIS A 140 -12.89 -7.46 -0.74
C HIS A 140 -12.19 -7.51 -2.11
N PHE A 141 -12.33 -6.47 -2.93
CA PHE A 141 -11.76 -6.46 -4.29
C PHE A 141 -10.23 -6.36 -4.33
N LYS A 142 -9.56 -5.97 -3.22
CA LYS A 142 -8.10 -5.96 -3.09
C LYS A 142 -7.52 -7.25 -2.50
N ARG A 143 -8.35 -8.20 -2.06
CA ARG A 143 -7.86 -9.41 -1.37
C ARG A 143 -6.93 -10.26 -2.23
N ASP A 144 -7.24 -10.40 -3.51
CA ASP A 144 -6.40 -11.21 -4.42
C ASP A 144 -5.06 -10.54 -4.72
N SER A 145 -5.03 -9.22 -4.88
CA SER A 145 -3.77 -8.49 -5.04
C SER A 145 -2.92 -8.59 -3.77
N TYR A 146 -3.53 -8.50 -2.59
CA TYR A 146 -2.82 -8.65 -1.32
C TYR A 146 -2.26 -10.08 -1.15
N ARG A 147 -3.01 -11.11 -1.51
CA ARG A 147 -2.50 -12.50 -1.48
C ARG A 147 -1.27 -12.67 -2.38
N GLN A 148 -1.25 -12.03 -3.55
CA GLN A 148 -0.09 -12.05 -4.43
C GLN A 148 1.12 -11.35 -3.79
N VAL A 149 0.91 -10.19 -3.17
CA VAL A 149 1.97 -9.44 -2.46
C VAL A 149 2.54 -10.26 -1.30
N ILE A 150 1.68 -10.83 -0.47
CA ILE A 150 2.09 -11.67 0.67
C ILE A 150 2.96 -12.82 0.19
N LYS A 151 2.51 -13.53 -0.85
CA LYS A 151 3.25 -14.67 -1.42
C LYS A 151 4.62 -14.27 -1.97
N GLU A 152 4.76 -13.09 -2.57
CA GLU A 152 6.05 -12.59 -3.07
C GLU A 152 7.04 -12.29 -1.92
N PHE A 153 6.54 -11.97 -0.72
CA PHE A 153 7.36 -11.58 0.43
C PHE A 153 7.53 -12.67 1.49
N GLU A 154 6.74 -13.75 1.48
CA GLU A 154 6.86 -14.90 2.42
C GLU A 154 8.28 -15.48 2.55
N GLY A 155 9.13 -15.34 1.52
CA GLY A 155 10.51 -15.84 1.53
C GLY A 155 11.60 -14.79 1.80
N LEU A 156 11.23 -13.54 2.10
CA LEU A 156 12.17 -12.42 2.24
C LEU A 156 12.30 -11.87 3.68
N VAL A 157 11.43 -12.31 4.59
CA VAL A 157 11.35 -11.85 5.98
C VAL A 157 11.65 -12.93 7.00
#